data_AF-A0A950LL24-F1
#
_entry.id   AF-A0A950LL24-F1
#
_cell.length_a   1.000
_cell.length_b   1.000
_cell.length_c   1.000
_cell.angle_alpha   90.00
_cell.angle_beta   90.00
_cell.angle_gamma   90.00
#
_symmetry.space_group_name_H-M   'P 1'
#
loop_
_entity.id
_entity.type
_entity.pdbx_description
1 polymer ?
#
loop_
_entity_poly.entity_id
_entity_poly.type
_entity_poly.pdbx_seq_one_letter_code
_entity_poly.pdbx_strand_id
1 'polypeptide(L)'
;MNRIRAHIGPVWPYLVLIAIPTAVFVLPDLLAGRLLITGDNLQQNYPLHVLVGSMYRHGQLPFWNPYIFSGTPLMADFNAGAFHPLTGLFV
;
A
#
# COMPACT_ATOMS: atom_id res chain seq x y z
N MET A 1 11.68 -12.82 37.64
CA MET A 1 10.49 -12.54 36.81
C MET A 1 10.67 -11.22 36.05
N ASN A 2 11.18 -11.38 34.82
CA ASN A 2 11.37 -10.47 33.68
C ASN A 2 11.07 -8.96 33.80
N ARG A 3 12.14 -8.15 33.94
CA ARG A 3 12.14 -6.68 33.76
C ARG A 3 11.65 -6.22 32.36
N ILE A 4 11.61 -7.13 31.39
CA ILE A 4 11.11 -6.91 30.02
C ILE A 4 9.59 -6.67 30.00
N ARG A 5 8.81 -7.32 30.88
CA ARG A 5 7.34 -7.12 30.96
C ARG A 5 6.95 -5.75 31.56
N ALA A 6 7.88 -5.04 32.18
CA ALA A 6 7.62 -3.74 32.80
C ALA A 6 7.72 -2.56 31.82
N HIS A 7 8.47 -2.71 30.72
CA HIS A 7 8.66 -1.66 29.70
C HIS A 7 7.68 -1.79 28.53
N ILE A 8 7.18 -2.99 28.28
CA ILE A 8 6.21 -3.28 27.25
C ILE A 8 4.88 -3.43 27.99
N GLY A 9 4.09 -2.36 28.02
CA GLY A 9 2.75 -2.38 28.62
C GLY A 9 1.86 -3.48 28.01
N PRO A 10 0.60 -3.61 28.46
CA PRO A 10 -0.29 -4.60 27.90
C PRO A 10 -0.42 -4.45 26.38
N VAL A 11 -0.16 -5.53 25.62
CA VAL A 11 -0.21 -5.52 24.14
C VAL A 11 -1.66 -5.58 23.61
N TRP A 12 -2.59 -6.01 24.46
CA TRP A 12 -3.98 -6.24 24.09
C TRP A 12 -4.71 -5.03 23.48
N PRO A 13 -4.48 -3.75 23.88
CA PRO A 13 -5.16 -2.62 23.25
C PRO A 13 -4.77 -2.46 21.78
N TYR A 14 -3.51 -2.72 21.44
CA TYR A 14 -3.02 -2.67 20.05
C TYR A 14 -3.62 -3.80 19.22
N LEU A 15 -3.74 -4.99 19.79
CA LEU A 15 -4.41 -6.12 19.13
C LEU A 15 -5.87 -5.78 18.84
N VAL A 16 -6.57 -5.17 19.80
CA VAL A 16 -7.96 -4.73 19.61
C VAL A 16 -8.04 -3.64 18.53
N LEU A 17 -7.12 -2.67 18.54
CA LEU A 17 -7.07 -1.58 17.57
C LEU A 17 -6.85 -2.08 16.13
N ILE A 18 -6.13 -3.18 15.94
CA ILE A 18 -5.90 -3.80 14.63
C ILE A 18 -7.05 -4.76 14.28
N ALA A 19 -7.44 -5.62 15.21
CA ALA A 19 -8.41 -6.68 14.96
C ALA A 19 -9.81 -6.15 14.62
N ILE A 20 -10.28 -5.09 15.31
CA ILE A 20 -11.63 -4.55 15.08
C ILE A 20 -11.77 -4.01 13.64
N PRO A 21 -10.92 -3.08 13.14
CA PRO A 21 -11.02 -2.61 11.77
C PRO A 21 -10.83 -3.73 10.74
N THR A 22 -9.91 -4.66 10.96
CA THR A 22 -9.74 -5.81 10.05
C THR A 22 -11.01 -6.67 10.01
N ALA A 23 -11.63 -6.96 11.15
CA ALA A 23 -12.86 -7.74 11.20
C ALA A 23 -14.06 -7.00 10.57
N VAL A 24 -14.12 -5.68 10.68
CA VAL A 24 -15.23 -4.86 10.17
C VAL A 24 -15.09 -4.57 8.68
N PHE A 25 -13.89 -4.23 8.20
CA PHE A 25 -13.69 -3.74 6.83
C PHE A 25 -13.07 -4.76 5.88
N VAL A 26 -12.21 -5.66 6.37
CA VAL A 26 -11.48 -6.61 5.50
C VAL A 26 -12.20 -7.95 5.43
N LEU A 27 -12.65 -8.47 6.58
CA LEU A 27 -13.21 -9.82 6.66
C LEU A 27 -14.51 -10.00 5.86
N PRO A 28 -15.48 -9.06 5.84
CA PRO A 28 -16.71 -9.25 5.06
C PRO A 28 -16.44 -9.30 3.57
N ASP A 29 -15.55 -8.44 3.06
CA ASP A 29 -15.18 -8.42 1.65
C ASP A 29 -14.38 -9.66 1.26
N LEU A 30 -13.46 -10.10 2.12
CA LEU A 30 -12.68 -11.32 1.92
C LEU A 30 -13.58 -12.57 1.85
N LEU A 31 -14.51 -12.73 2.80
CA LEU A 31 -15.43 -13.87 2.85
C LEU A 31 -16.46 -13.83 1.71
N ALA A 32 -16.84 -12.64 1.25
CA ALA A 32 -17.72 -12.46 0.10
C ALA A 32 -16.98 -12.57 -1.25
N GLY A 33 -15.67 -12.80 -1.26
CA GLY A 33 -14.86 -12.89 -2.48
C GLY A 33 -14.75 -11.58 -3.25
N ARG A 34 -14.94 -10.43 -2.58
CA ARG A 34 -14.78 -9.10 -3.17
C ARG A 34 -13.31 -8.69 -3.14
N LEU A 35 -12.94 -7.80 -4.06
CA LEU A 35 -11.64 -7.16 -4.03
C LEU A 35 -11.52 -6.29 -2.77
N LEU A 36 -10.43 -6.46 -2.03
CA LEU A 36 -10.09 -5.63 -0.87
C LEU A 36 -9.62 -4.22 -1.25
N ILE A 37 -9.39 -3.99 -2.55
CA ILE A 37 -9.04 -2.69 -3.12
C ILE A 37 -10.21 -2.20 -3.97
N THR A 38 -10.65 -0.98 -3.73
CA THR A 38 -11.78 -0.36 -4.45
C THR A 38 -11.48 1.12 -4.71
N GLY A 39 -12.35 1.79 -5.48
CA GLY A 39 -12.26 3.23 -5.73
C GLY A 39 -10.95 3.67 -6.37
N ASP A 40 -10.42 4.79 -5.89
CA ASP A 40 -9.15 5.40 -6.32
C ASP A 40 -7.94 4.46 -6.15
N ASN A 41 -7.95 3.63 -5.11
CA ASN A 41 -6.88 2.67 -4.87
C ASN A 41 -6.78 1.62 -5.99
N LEU A 42 -7.92 1.19 -6.53
CA LEU A 42 -7.97 0.27 -7.67
C LEU A 42 -7.78 1.00 -9.01
N GLN A 43 -8.40 2.18 -9.18
CA GLN A 43 -8.45 2.88 -10.47
C GLN A 43 -7.20 3.72 -10.76
N GLN A 44 -6.54 4.24 -9.73
CA GLN A 44 -5.40 5.14 -9.85
C GLN A 44 -4.14 4.57 -9.20
N ASN A 45 -4.17 4.24 -7.92
CA ASN A 45 -2.94 3.91 -7.17
C ASN A 45 -2.31 2.59 -7.66
N TYR A 46 -3.13 1.54 -7.82
CA TYR A 46 -2.64 0.24 -8.30
C TYR A 46 -1.97 0.34 -9.70
N PRO A 47 -2.59 0.95 -10.73
CA PRO A 47 -1.92 1.18 -12.01
C PRO A 47 -0.63 2.00 -11.91
N LEU A 48 -0.57 3.01 -11.03
CA LEU A 48 0.63 3.81 -10.84
C LEU A 48 1.78 2.98 -10.25
N HIS A 49 1.51 2.12 -9.27
CA HIS A 49 2.51 1.20 -8.74
C HIS A 49 2.99 0.19 -9.79
N VAL A 50 2.06 -0.34 -10.60
CA VAL A 50 2.41 -1.22 -11.72
C VAL A 50 3.29 -0.50 -12.75
N LEU A 51 2.99 0.75 -13.08
CA LEU A 51 3.79 1.56 -14.00
C LEU A 51 5.20 1.78 -13.44
N VAL A 52 5.33 2.22 -12.19
CA VAL A 52 6.62 2.40 -11.51
C VAL A 52 7.41 1.10 -11.52
N GLY A 53 6.80 -0.01 -11.09
CA GLY A 53 7.45 -1.31 -11.05
C GLY A 53 7.89 -1.79 -12.44
N SER A 54 7.09 -1.53 -13.46
CA SER A 54 7.47 -1.81 -14.84
C SER A 54 8.66 -0.98 -15.31
N MET A 55 8.75 0.31 -14.97
CA MET A 55 9.91 1.14 -15.29
C MET A 55 11.16 0.64 -14.60
N TYR A 56 11.07 0.29 -13.30
CA TYR A 56 12.20 -0.29 -12.57
C TYR A 56 12.69 -1.62 -13.15
N ARG A 57 11.77 -2.52 -13.55
CA ARG A 57 12.14 -3.77 -14.27
C ARG A 57 12.97 -3.51 -15.53
N HIS A 58 12.72 -2.40 -16.21
CA HIS A 58 13.44 -2.01 -17.42
C HIS A 58 14.66 -1.12 -17.13
N GLY A 59 15.06 -0.96 -15.86
CA GLY A 59 16.19 -0.11 -15.48
C GLY A 59 15.93 1.39 -15.68
N GLN A 60 14.66 1.79 -15.79
CA GLN A 60 14.25 3.18 -15.99
C GLN A 60 13.86 3.81 -14.66
N LEU A 61 14.24 5.07 -14.48
CA LEU A 61 13.77 5.87 -13.36
C LEU A 61 12.37 6.44 -13.66
N PRO A 62 11.40 6.31 -12.73
CA PRO A 62 10.00 6.64 -12.97
C PRO A 62 9.73 8.14 -12.87
N PHE A 63 10.42 8.98 -13.65
CA PHE A 63 10.30 10.43 -13.55
C PHE A 63 8.94 10.98 -14.03
N TRP A 64 8.40 10.41 -15.11
CA TRP A 64 7.24 10.96 -15.81
C TRP A 64 6.23 9.88 -16.17
N ASN A 65 4.95 10.15 -15.91
CA ASN A 65 3.83 9.33 -16.36
C ASN A 65 3.21 10.00 -17.59
N PRO A 66 3.31 9.42 -18.80
CA PRO A 66 2.74 9.99 -20.01
C PRO A 66 1.24 9.71 -20.19
N TYR A 67 0.64 8.87 -19.35
CA TYR A 67 -0.71 8.33 -19.56
C TYR A 67 -1.83 9.18 -18.92
N ILE A 68 -1.47 10.15 -18.08
CA ILE A 68 -2.44 11.02 -17.39
C ILE A 68 -2.34 12.43 -17.97
N PHE A 69 -3.39 12.87 -18.67
CA PHE A 69 -3.45 14.17 -19.37
C PHE A 69 -2.24 14.36 -20.32
N SER A 70 -1.58 15.53 -20.26
CA SER A 70 -0.31 15.80 -20.98
C SER A 70 0.93 15.27 -20.23
N GLY A 71 0.70 14.42 -19.24
CA GLY A 71 1.67 13.80 -18.38
C GLY A 71 1.77 14.40 -16.97
N THR A 72 2.25 13.59 -16.03
CA THR A 72 2.40 13.97 -14.61
C THR A 72 3.75 13.52 -14.05
N PRO A 73 4.29 14.23 -13.05
CA PRO A 73 5.54 13.83 -12.39
C PRO A 73 5.32 12.58 -11.54
N LEU A 74 5.67 11.41 -12.08
CA LEU A 74 5.41 10.10 -11.45
C LEU A 74 6.26 9.86 -10.20
N MET A 75 7.52 10.30 -10.23
CA MET A 75 8.44 10.11 -9.10
C MET A 75 8.06 10.95 -7.88
N ALA A 76 7.43 12.11 -8.12
CA ALA A 76 6.95 13.02 -7.08
C ALA A 76 5.48 12.76 -6.70
N ASP A 77 4.80 11.83 -7.38
CA ASP A 77 3.42 11.48 -7.08
C ASP A 77 3.37 10.58 -5.84
N PHE A 78 2.69 11.09 -4.81
CA PHE A 78 2.48 10.38 -3.55
C PHE A 78 1.78 9.03 -3.76
N ASN A 79 0.83 8.95 -4.70
CA ASN A 79 0.06 7.74 -4.96
C ASN A 79 0.86 6.69 -5.75
N ALA A 80 1.88 7.11 -6.51
CA ALA A 80 2.74 6.19 -7.25
C ALA A 80 3.76 5.50 -6.34
N GLY A 81 4.13 6.14 -5.23
CA GLY A 81 5.01 5.55 -4.22
C GLY A 81 6.36 5.12 -4.77
N ALA A 82 6.96 5.87 -5.70
CA ALA A 82 8.18 5.45 -6.42
C ALA A 82 9.29 4.94 -5.49
N PHE A 83 9.52 5.62 -4.37
CA PHE A 83 10.54 5.26 -3.38
C PHE A 83 10.01 4.50 -2.15
N HIS A 84 8.75 4.07 -2.18
CA HIS A 84 8.18 3.31 -1.08
C HIS A 84 8.76 1.89 -1.08
N PRO A 85 9.20 1.34 0.07
CA PRO A 85 9.82 0.02 0.12
C PRO A 85 8.95 -1.10 -0.47
N LEU A 86 7.62 -1.01 -0.31
CA LEU A 86 6.68 -2.00 -0.85
C LEU A 86 6.51 -1.93 -2.37
N THR A 87 7.02 -0.90 -3.04
CA THR A 87 7.01 -0.81 -4.51
C THR A 87 7.84 -1.94 -5.14
N GLY A 88 8.78 -2.52 -4.40
CA GLY A 88 9.48 -3.74 -4.81
C GLY A 88 8.58 -4.94 -5.09
N LEU A 89 7.33 -4.96 -4.57
CA LEU A 89 6.34 -6.00 -4.91
C LEU A 89 5.83 -5.91 -6.34
N PHE A 90 6.06 -4.79 -7.02
CA PHE A 90 5.60 -4.52 -8.38
C PHE A 90 6.72 -4.61 -9.42
N VAL A 91 7.94 -4.93 -9.02
CA VAL A 91 9.12 -5.17 -9.88
C VAL A 91 9.23 -6.66 -10.16
#